data_AF-A0A3C2DZU6-F1
#
_entry.id   AF-A0A3C2DZU6-F1
#
_cell.length_a   1.000
_cell.length_b   1.000
_cell.length_c   1.000
_cell.angle_alpha   90.00
_cell.angle_beta   90.00
_cell.angle_gamma   90.00
#
_symmetry.space_group_name_H-M   'P 1'
#
loop_
_entity.id
_entity.type
_entity.pdbx_description
1 polymer ?
#
loop_
_entity_poly.entity_id
_entity_poly.type
_entity_poly.pdbx_seq_one_letter_code
_entity_poly.pdbx_strand_id
1 'polypeptide(L)'
;SLVNKVGPEFKNIADAAYPVARSLYLYVKNAHVGVIPGIEAFVTEFTSDAATGKYGYLTDRGLIPLSGAERKQQMETAARMAPLSM
;
A
#
# COMPACT_ATOMS: atom_id res chain seq x y z
N SER A 1 0.81 21.27 12.49
CA SER A 1 -0.62 21.65 12.58
C SER A 1 -1.44 20.46 13.04
N LEU A 2 -2.33 20.64 14.02
CA LEU A 2 -3.30 19.62 14.44
C LEU A 2 -4.58 19.77 13.60
N VAL A 3 -5.23 18.66 13.25
CA VAL A 3 -6.55 18.67 12.60
C VAL A 3 -7.54 18.02 13.55
N ASN A 4 -8.61 18.74 13.93
CA ASN A 4 -9.56 18.29 14.96
C ASN A 4 -8.88 17.87 16.27
N LYS A 5 -7.80 18.56 16.68
CA LYS A 5 -6.96 18.24 17.84
C LYS A 5 -6.15 16.93 17.74
N VAL A 6 -6.14 16.27 16.58
CA VAL A 6 -5.34 15.08 16.29
C VAL A 6 -4.14 15.46 15.43
N GLY A 7 -2.94 15.04 15.83
CA GLY A 7 -1.70 15.25 15.06
C GLY A 7 -1.47 14.15 14.03
N PRO A 8 -0.64 14.40 13.00
CA PRO A 8 -0.26 13.42 11.97
C PRO A 8 0.76 12.41 12.50
N GLU A 9 0.47 11.78 13.63
CA GLU A 9 1.30 10.74 14.21
C GLU A 9 1.02 9.40 13.53
N PHE A 10 2.04 8.55 13.42
CA PHE A 10 1.94 7.23 12.78
C PHE A 10 0.73 6.44 13.30
N LYS A 11 0.56 6.39 14.62
CA LYS A 11 -0.57 5.72 15.27
C LYS A 11 -1.91 6.30 14.83
N ASN A 12 -2.05 7.62 14.84
CA ASN A 12 -3.30 8.29 14.47
C ASN A 12 -3.66 8.05 13.00
N ILE A 13 -2.67 7.96 12.11
CA ILE A 13 -2.92 7.71 10.69
C ILE A 13 -3.21 6.24 10.43
N ALA A 14 -2.45 5.32 11.03
CA ALA A 14 -2.67 3.88 10.90
C ALA A 14 -4.03 3.45 11.47
N ASP A 15 -4.47 4.06 12.59
CA ASP A 15 -5.78 3.83 13.21
C ASP A 15 -6.92 4.64 12.53
N ALA A 16 -6.63 5.31 11.40
CA ALA A 16 -7.56 6.20 10.68
C ALA A 16 -8.18 7.35 11.51
N ALA A 17 -7.63 7.63 12.70
CA ALA A 17 -8.04 8.72 13.58
C ALA A 17 -7.59 10.10 13.09
N TYR A 18 -6.53 10.16 12.27
CA TYR A 18 -6.12 11.39 11.61
C TYR A 18 -7.06 11.66 10.42
N PRO A 19 -7.91 12.71 10.47
CA PRO A 19 -9.05 12.86 9.56
C PRO A 19 -8.67 13.09 8.08
N VAL A 20 -7.41 13.44 7.83
CA VAL A 20 -6.87 13.68 6.48
C VAL A 20 -6.20 12.43 5.90
N ALA A 21 -5.96 11.39 6.72
CA ALA A 21 -5.43 10.13 6.23
C ALA A 21 -6.37 9.49 5.19
N ARG A 22 -5.80 8.94 4.14
CA ARG A 22 -6.53 8.26 3.06
C ARG A 22 -5.77 7.02 2.63
N SER A 23 -6.50 5.93 2.45
CA SER A 23 -5.95 4.70 1.86
C SER A 23 -5.55 4.95 0.40
N LEU A 24 -4.35 4.51 0.04
CA LEU A 24 -3.90 4.47 -1.34
C LEU A 24 -4.35 3.15 -1.97
N TYR A 25 -5.03 3.22 -3.10
CA TYR A 25 -5.46 2.05 -3.87
C TYR A 25 -4.68 1.98 -5.19
N LEU A 26 -4.12 0.81 -5.49
CA LEU A 26 -3.47 0.52 -6.76
C LEU A 26 -4.36 -0.43 -7.57
N TYR A 27 -4.89 0.06 -8.69
CA TYR A 27 -5.73 -0.75 -9.59
C TYR A 27 -4.93 -1.17 -10.82
N VAL A 28 -4.98 -2.46 -11.13
CA VAL A 28 -4.26 -3.07 -12.25
C VAL A 28 -5.26 -3.82 -13.11
N LYS A 29 -5.24 -3.58 -14.42
CA LYS A 29 -6.04 -4.38 -15.36
C LYS A 29 -5.31 -5.68 -15.64
N ASN A 30 -5.87 -6.81 -15.22
CA ASN A 30 -5.32 -8.15 -15.51
C ASN A 30 -5.06 -8.37 -17.00
N ALA A 31 -5.89 -7.82 -17.88
CA ALA A 31 -5.71 -7.89 -19.34
C ALA A 31 -4.40 -7.26 -19.85
N HIS A 32 -3.72 -6.43 -19.04
CA HIS A 32 -2.44 -5.83 -19.41
C HIS A 32 -1.23 -6.62 -18.88
N VAL A 33 -1.42 -7.56 -17.95
CA VAL A 33 -0.34 -8.40 -17.43
C VAL A 33 0.13 -9.34 -18.55
N GLY A 34 1.43 -9.36 -18.81
CA GLY A 34 2.03 -10.12 -19.92
C GLY A 34 1.91 -9.47 -21.31
N VAL A 35 1.13 -8.39 -21.45
CA VAL A 35 1.02 -7.60 -22.69
C VAL A 35 1.84 -6.32 -22.60
N ILE A 36 1.71 -5.59 -21.50
CA ILE A 36 2.47 -4.38 -21.23
C ILE A 36 3.69 -4.77 -20.38
N PRO A 37 4.92 -4.57 -20.89
CA PRO A 37 6.13 -4.89 -20.14
C PRO A 37 6.19 -4.17 -18.79
N GLY A 38 6.59 -4.90 -17.75
CA GLY A 38 6.91 -4.31 -16.44
C GLY A 38 5.73 -4.14 -15.48
N ILE A 39 4.47 -4.40 -15.87
CA ILE A 39 3.34 -4.32 -14.92
C ILE A 39 3.52 -5.29 -13.75
N GLU A 40 3.90 -6.54 -14.05
CA GLU A 40 4.08 -7.54 -12.99
C GLU A 40 5.22 -7.19 -12.04
N ALA A 41 6.35 -6.75 -12.60
CA ALA A 41 7.48 -6.28 -11.82
C ALA A 41 7.10 -5.07 -10.95
N PHE A 42 6.37 -4.10 -11.50
CA PHE A 42 5.95 -2.90 -10.77
C PHE A 42 5.05 -3.24 -9.58
N VAL A 43 4.04 -4.09 -9.78
CA VAL A 43 3.08 -4.45 -8.72
C VAL A 43 3.75 -5.28 -7.63
N THR A 44 4.63 -6.21 -8.01
CA THR A 44 5.42 -7.01 -7.07
C THR A 44 6.37 -6.14 -6.26
N GLU A 45 7.08 -5.22 -6.91
CA GLU A 45 8.00 -4.31 -6.24
C GLU A 45 7.25 -3.36 -5.30
N PHE A 46 6.16 -2.75 -5.77
CA PHE A 46 5.38 -1.78 -4.99
C PHE A 46 4.80 -2.40 -3.72
N THR A 47 4.47 -3.69 -3.72
CA THR A 47 3.95 -4.39 -2.53
C THR A 47 5.03 -5.05 -1.68
N SER A 48 6.29 -5.03 -2.11
CA SER A 48 7.39 -5.69 -1.41
C SER A 48 7.68 -5.09 -0.03
N ASP A 49 8.38 -5.87 0.81
CA ASP A 49 8.93 -5.39 2.10
C ASP A 49 9.91 -4.23 1.90
N ALA A 50 10.66 -4.22 0.81
CA ALA A 50 11.61 -3.14 0.49
C ALA A 50 10.89 -1.82 0.19
N ALA A 51 9.68 -1.87 -0.39
CA ALA A 51 8.88 -0.69 -0.72
C ALA A 51 8.00 -0.25 0.46
N THR A 52 7.06 -1.11 0.88
CA THR A 52 5.98 -0.78 1.84
C THR A 52 6.15 -1.44 3.20
N GLY A 53 7.30 -2.06 3.46
CA GLY A 53 7.62 -2.58 4.79
C GLY A 53 7.81 -1.46 5.82
N LYS A 54 7.92 -1.86 7.11
CA LYS A 54 8.15 -0.95 8.24
C LYS A 54 9.38 -0.03 8.04
N TYR A 55 10.38 -0.52 7.32
CA TYR A 55 11.61 0.19 6.97
C TYR A 55 11.80 0.32 5.45
N GLY A 56 10.70 0.24 4.70
CA GLY A 56 10.72 0.34 3.25
C GLY A 56 10.85 1.78 2.77
N TYR A 57 11.35 1.97 1.54
CA TYR A 57 11.65 3.30 1.00
C TYR A 57 10.41 4.18 0.78
N LEU A 58 9.21 3.61 0.71
CA LEU A 58 7.97 4.41 0.66
C LEU A 58 7.59 4.95 2.03
N THR A 59 7.96 4.26 3.11
CA THR A 59 7.78 4.74 4.48
C THR A 59 8.59 6.00 4.73
N ASP A 60 9.84 6.03 4.25
CA ASP A 60 10.70 7.24 4.29
C ASP A 60 10.13 8.41 3.48
N ARG A 61 9.28 8.11 2.49
CA ARG A 61 8.59 9.10 1.64
C ARG A 61 7.21 9.48 2.17
N GLY A 62 6.86 9.06 3.38
CA GLY A 62 5.62 9.43 4.07
C GLY A 62 4.42 8.53 3.80
N LEU A 63 4.60 7.40 3.10
CA LEU A 63 3.56 6.37 3.04
C LEU A 63 3.51 5.63 4.38
N ILE A 64 2.31 5.36 4.88
CA ILE A 64 2.16 4.57 6.10
C ILE A 64 1.85 3.13 5.71
N PRO A 65 2.68 2.17 6.17
CA PRO A 65 2.52 0.78 5.80
C PRO A 65 1.25 0.20 6.42
N LEU A 66 0.63 -0.73 5.70
CA LEU A 66 -0.45 -1.57 6.24
C LEU A 66 0.06 -2.39 7.44
N SER A 67 -0.89 -2.92 8.23
CA SER A 67 -0.54 -3.87 9.28
C SER A 67 0.19 -5.09 8.69
N GLY A 68 0.99 -5.79 9.51
CA GLY A 68 1.78 -6.94 9.03
C GLY A 68 0.92 -8.03 8.35
N ALA A 69 -0.28 -8.27 8.85
CA ALA A 69 -1.22 -9.24 8.28
C ALA A 69 -1.80 -8.76 6.94
N GLU A 70 -2.32 -7.53 6.88
CA GLU A 70 -2.89 -6.97 5.64
C GLU A 70 -1.83 -6.83 4.56
N ARG A 71 -0.63 -6.38 4.92
CA ARG A 71 0.51 -6.25 4.00
C ARG A 71 0.89 -7.59 3.38
N LYS A 72 1.00 -8.64 4.20
CA LYS A 72 1.27 -10.00 3.71
C LYS A 72 0.16 -10.47 2.76
N GLN A 73 -1.10 -10.23 3.10
CA GLN A 73 -2.23 -10.54 2.23
C GLN A 73 -2.14 -9.80 0.88
N GLN A 74 -1.78 -8.51 0.88
CA GLN A 74 -1.62 -7.74 -0.35
C GLN A 74 -0.42 -8.20 -1.19
N MET A 75 0.69 -8.59 -0.56
CA MET A 75 1.84 -9.20 -1.26
C MET A 75 1.45 -10.50 -1.97
N GLU A 76 0.70 -11.38 -1.30
CA GLU A 76 0.23 -12.63 -1.90
C GLU A 76 -0.78 -12.38 -3.04
N THR A 77 -1.65 -11.39 -2.87
CA THR A 77 -2.61 -10.93 -3.88
C THR A 77 -1.90 -10.39 -5.12
N ALA A 78 -0.88 -9.55 -4.91
CA ALA A 78 -0.03 -8.97 -5.96
C ALA A 78 0.76 -10.04 -6.72
N ALA A 79 1.42 -10.96 -6.00
CA ALA A 79 2.20 -12.04 -6.60
C ALA A 79 1.36 -12.98 -7.47
N ARG A 80 0.07 -13.12 -7.17
CA ARG A 80 -0.87 -13.94 -7.97
C ARG A 80 -1.66 -13.14 -8.99
N MET A 81 -1.49 -11.81 -9.03
CA MET A 81 -2.35 -10.91 -9.80
C MET A 81 -3.83 -11.22 -9.60
N ALA A 82 -4.24 -11.44 -8.35
CA ALA A 82 -5.58 -11.92 -8.06
C ALA A 82 -6.64 -10.90 -8.54
N PRO A 83 -7.68 -11.34 -9.27
CA PRO A 83 -8.76 -10.46 -9.70
C PRO A 83 -9.46 -9.81 -8.50
N LEU A 84 -9.83 -8.54 -8.65
CA LEU A 84 -10.65 -7.86 -7.66
C LEU A 84 -12.01 -8.57 -7.55
N SER A 85 -12.32 -9.10 -6.38
CA SER A 85 -13.64 -9.64 -6.04
C SER A 85 -14.40 -8.60 -5.23
N MET A 86 -15.65 -8.33 -5.62
CA MET A 86 -16.58 -7.49 -4.88
C MET A 86 -17.39 -8.30 -3.88
#